data_AF-A0A1J0TQ71-F1
#
_entry.id   AF-A0A1J0TQ71-F1
#
_cell.length_a   1.000
_cell.length_b   1.000
_cell.length_c   1.000
_cell.angle_alpha   90.00
_cell.angle_beta   90.00
_cell.angle_gamma   90.00
#
_symmetry.space_group_name_H-M   'P 1'
#
loop_
_entity.id
_entity.type
_entity.pdbx_description
1 polymer ?
#
loop_
_entity_poly.entity_id
_entity_poly.type
_entity_poly.pdbx_seq_one_letter_code
_entity_poly.pdbx_strand_id
1 'polypeptide(L)'
;MRSLLLVPALLLLAACGDSGDDTPAPTSAPNPTGAATTTEDAGTDGAQDDFGRMMEEGAREQVQERPGDAAQLASDMEDAVGGTLAGSTLTPELAQQFANVTCLSVDVEEGPGAVDAVKATTAGDFGLEDSQASELVDLAVAYRCPELASK
;
A
#
# COMPACT_ATOMS: atom_id res chain seq x y z
N MET A 1 -31.37 2.97 -36.99
CA MET A 1 -32.08 3.95 -36.14
C MET A 1 -31.05 4.54 -35.18
N ARG A 2 -30.76 5.84 -35.30
CA ARG A 2 -29.85 6.60 -34.43
C ARG A 2 -30.66 7.10 -33.23
N SER A 3 -30.25 6.76 -32.01
CA SER A 3 -30.69 7.47 -30.82
C SER A 3 -29.53 8.30 -30.27
N LEU A 4 -29.81 9.59 -30.12
CA LEU A 4 -28.96 10.65 -29.61
C LEU A 4 -29.29 10.90 -28.13
N LEU A 5 -28.27 11.33 -27.38
CA LEU A 5 -28.27 12.33 -26.31
C LEU A 5 -28.91 11.98 -24.94
N LEU A 6 -28.13 12.08 -23.84
CA LEU A 6 -28.04 13.28 -22.97
C LEU A 6 -27.17 13.03 -21.73
N VAL A 7 -26.16 13.88 -21.54
CA VAL A 7 -25.39 14.10 -20.30
C VAL A 7 -26.02 15.28 -19.56
N PRO A 8 -26.12 15.26 -18.21
CA PRO A 8 -26.20 16.50 -17.45
C PRO A 8 -24.96 16.68 -16.55
N ALA A 9 -24.24 17.78 -16.83
CA ALA A 9 -23.32 18.43 -15.92
C ALA A 9 -24.09 19.40 -15.01
N LEU A 10 -23.80 19.40 -13.71
CA LEU A 10 -24.20 20.38 -12.68
C LEU A 10 -23.34 20.10 -11.44
N LEU A 11 -22.80 21.04 -10.65
CA LEU A 11 -22.56 22.48 -10.74
C LEU A 11 -21.72 22.81 -9.48
N LEU A 12 -20.60 23.51 -9.62
CA LEU A 12 -19.74 23.97 -8.51
C LEU A 12 -20.45 25.08 -7.72
N LEU A 13 -20.58 24.92 -6.40
CA LEU A 13 -20.97 26.00 -5.47
C LEU A 13 -19.71 26.61 -4.85
N ALA A 14 -19.27 27.72 -5.43
CA ALA A 14 -18.45 28.71 -4.74
C ALA A 14 -19.36 29.58 -3.87
N ALA A 15 -19.12 29.59 -2.56
CA ALA A 15 -19.70 30.58 -1.66
C ALA A 15 -18.58 31.52 -1.20
N CYS A 16 -18.46 32.65 -1.88
CA CYS A 16 -17.78 33.83 -1.36
C CYS A 16 -18.70 34.46 -0.30
N GLY A 17 -18.22 34.53 0.94
CA GLY A 17 -18.79 35.36 2.00
C GLY A 17 -17.99 36.64 2.11
N ASP A 18 -18.61 37.73 1.68
CA ASP A 18 -18.17 39.13 1.70
C ASP A 18 -18.30 39.76 3.10
N SER A 19 -17.44 40.77 3.35
CA SER A 19 -17.74 42.07 4.01
C SER A 19 -16.68 42.50 5.04
N GLY A 20 -16.03 43.65 4.79
CA GLY A 20 -15.41 44.47 5.83
C GLY A 20 -14.24 45.36 5.40
N ASP A 21 -14.56 46.59 4.99
CA ASP A 21 -13.73 47.82 4.92
C ASP A 21 -12.46 47.87 5.80
N ASP A 22 -11.32 48.32 5.26
CA ASP A 22 -10.90 49.74 5.27
C ASP A 22 -9.44 49.85 4.74
N THR A 23 -9.15 50.86 3.92
CA THR A 23 -7.78 51.13 3.43
C THR A 23 -7.23 52.39 4.11
N PRO A 24 -5.98 52.34 4.60
CA PRO A 24 -5.03 53.38 4.19
C PRO A 24 -3.66 52.81 3.77
N ALA A 25 -3.05 53.46 2.78
CA ALA A 25 -1.73 53.17 2.23
C ALA A 25 -0.57 53.77 3.10
N PRO A 26 0.69 53.66 2.65
CA PRO A 26 1.73 52.77 3.15
C PRO A 26 2.66 53.42 4.20
N THR A 27 3.34 52.64 5.03
CA THR A 27 4.49 53.10 5.83
C THR A 27 5.60 52.06 5.80
N SER A 28 6.78 52.48 5.34
CA SER A 28 8.00 51.68 5.26
C SER A 28 8.64 51.45 6.63
N ALA A 29 8.88 50.16 6.96
CA ALA A 29 10.02 49.48 7.63
C ALA A 29 10.67 50.10 8.90
N PRO A 30 11.14 49.28 9.89
CA PRO A 30 12.24 48.34 9.67
C PRO A 30 12.06 46.92 10.25
N ASN A 31 12.79 45.97 9.65
CA ASN A 31 12.95 44.56 10.00
C ASN A 31 12.97 44.24 11.50
N PRO A 32 12.48 43.04 11.84
CA PRO A 32 13.27 42.14 12.66
C PRO A 32 13.53 40.83 11.91
N THR A 33 14.82 40.50 11.88
CA THR A 33 15.35 39.16 12.15
C THR A 33 14.79 38.03 11.32
N GLY A 34 15.63 37.54 10.40
CA GLY A 34 15.39 36.35 9.62
C GLY A 34 14.86 35.20 10.47
N ALA A 35 13.57 34.93 10.32
CA ALA A 35 13.13 33.56 10.33
C ALA A 35 13.73 32.96 9.05
N ALA A 36 14.80 32.18 9.22
CA ALA A 36 15.03 31.10 8.30
C ALA A 36 13.74 30.26 8.34
N THR A 37 12.83 30.54 7.41
CA THR A 37 11.83 29.56 7.04
C THR A 37 12.65 28.42 6.47
N THR A 38 12.98 27.45 7.32
CA THR A 38 13.11 26.10 6.84
C THR A 38 11.78 25.81 6.17
N THR A 39 11.77 25.97 4.84
CA THR A 39 10.93 25.16 3.98
C THR A 39 11.43 23.74 4.25
N GLU A 40 10.96 23.15 5.35
CA GLU A 40 10.81 21.71 5.41
C GLU A 40 9.82 21.44 4.29
N ASP A 41 10.38 21.08 3.16
CA ASP A 41 9.74 20.22 2.19
C ASP A 41 9.05 19.16 3.04
N ALA A 42 7.75 19.29 3.24
CA ALA A 42 6.92 18.24 3.83
C ALA A 42 6.84 17.15 2.76
N GLY A 43 8.00 16.56 2.48
CA GLY A 43 8.21 15.53 1.51
C GLY A 43 7.45 14.34 2.02
N THR A 44 6.38 14.01 1.31
CA THR A 44 5.71 12.71 1.40
C THR A 44 6.71 11.56 1.25
N ASP A 45 7.88 11.82 0.66
CA ASP A 45 9.01 10.92 0.51
C ASP A 45 9.53 10.40 1.87
N GLY A 46 9.69 11.26 2.88
CA GLY A 46 10.22 10.83 4.18
C GLY A 46 9.25 9.92 4.96
N ALA A 47 7.95 10.12 4.80
CA ALA A 47 6.94 9.32 5.50
C ALA A 47 6.75 7.92 4.88
N GLN A 48 6.87 7.80 3.55
CA GLN A 48 6.83 6.50 2.87
C GLN A 48 8.07 5.65 3.19
N ASP A 49 9.24 6.28 3.27
CA ASP A 49 10.49 5.61 3.64
C ASP A 49 10.44 5.07 5.08
N ASP A 50 9.83 5.80 6.01
CA ASP A 50 9.68 5.37 7.40
C ASP A 50 8.73 4.18 7.56
N PHE A 51 7.62 4.14 6.82
CA PHE A 51 6.70 3.00 6.84
C PHE A 51 7.33 1.74 6.25
N GLY A 52 8.01 1.87 5.10
CA GLY A 52 8.70 0.75 4.47
C GLY A 52 9.78 0.15 5.40
N ARG A 53 10.54 1.00 6.06
CA ARG A 53 11.54 0.59 7.05
C ARG A 53 10.92 -0.14 8.24
N MET A 54 9.78 0.34 8.76
CA MET A 54 9.07 -0.32 9.85
C MET A 54 8.56 -1.71 9.46
N MET A 55 8.04 -1.88 8.24
CA MET A 55 7.62 -3.20 7.73
C MET A 55 8.80 -4.17 7.60
N GLU A 56 9.93 -3.69 7.07
CA GLU A 56 11.13 -4.52 6.92
C GLU A 56 11.73 -4.92 8.28
N GLU A 57 11.83 -3.98 9.23
CA GLU A 57 12.27 -4.26 10.59
C GLU A 57 11.36 -5.29 11.26
N GLY A 58 10.04 -5.10 11.19
CA GLY A 58 9.07 -6.03 11.77
C GLY A 58 9.10 -7.42 11.11
N ALA A 59 9.36 -7.51 9.81
CA ALA A 59 9.53 -8.79 9.13
C ALA A 59 10.82 -9.48 9.56
N ARG A 60 11.92 -8.74 9.68
CA ARG A 60 13.21 -9.27 10.13
C ARG A 60 13.14 -9.79 11.56
N GLU A 61 12.41 -9.13 12.44
CA GLU A 61 12.14 -9.64 13.79
C GLU A 61 11.38 -10.96 13.75
N GLN A 62 10.31 -11.06 12.97
CA GLN A 62 9.54 -12.30 12.81
C GLN A 62 10.37 -13.45 12.22
N VAL A 63 11.23 -13.17 11.24
CA VAL A 63 12.15 -14.17 10.68
C VAL A 63 13.09 -14.71 11.77
N GLN A 64 13.56 -13.87 12.70
CA GLN A 64 14.44 -14.32 13.78
C GLN A 64 13.74 -15.24 14.79
N GLU A 65 12.42 -15.15 14.93
CA GLU A 65 11.65 -16.04 15.81
C GLU A 65 11.54 -17.45 15.24
N ARG A 66 11.43 -17.58 13.90
CA ARG A 66 11.26 -18.86 13.19
C ARG A 66 12.08 -18.93 11.90
N PRO A 67 13.42 -18.90 11.97
CA PRO A 67 14.26 -18.71 10.78
C PRO A 67 14.18 -19.86 9.77
N GLY A 68 14.02 -21.10 10.26
CA GLY A 68 13.87 -22.27 9.38
C GLY A 68 12.56 -22.23 8.59
N ASP A 69 11.46 -21.87 9.26
CA ASP A 69 10.14 -21.84 8.62
C ASP A 69 10.04 -20.67 7.63
N ALA A 70 10.65 -19.52 7.95
CA ALA A 70 10.72 -18.38 7.04
C ALA A 70 11.61 -18.65 5.81
N ALA A 71 12.71 -19.38 5.98
CA ALA A 71 13.54 -19.81 4.85
C ALA A 71 12.81 -20.82 3.95
N GLN A 72 12.06 -21.75 4.56
CA GLN A 72 11.23 -22.67 3.80
C GLN A 72 10.14 -21.93 3.03
N LEU A 73 9.45 -21.00 3.66
CA LEU A 73 8.44 -20.17 3.00
C LEU A 73 9.00 -19.44 1.78
N ALA A 74 10.18 -18.81 1.91
CA ALA A 74 10.81 -18.13 0.78
C ALA A 74 11.15 -19.08 -0.36
N SER A 75 11.67 -20.26 -0.05
CA SER A 75 11.95 -21.31 -1.05
C SER A 75 10.67 -21.77 -1.75
N ASP A 76 9.61 -22.07 -1.00
CA ASP A 76 8.34 -22.54 -1.55
C ASP A 76 7.69 -21.47 -2.43
N MET A 77 7.78 -20.20 -2.03
CA MET A 77 7.29 -19.08 -2.83
C MET A 77 8.12 -18.89 -4.12
N GLU A 78 9.44 -19.08 -4.06
CA GLU A 78 10.32 -19.00 -5.24
C GLU A 78 9.96 -20.08 -6.26
N ASP A 79 9.72 -21.30 -5.78
CA ASP A 79 9.27 -22.41 -6.61
C ASP A 79 7.89 -22.14 -7.23
N ALA A 80 6.93 -21.59 -6.46
CA ALA A 80 5.58 -21.27 -6.92
C ALA A 80 5.56 -20.25 -8.07
N VAL A 81 6.42 -19.23 -8.02
CA VAL A 81 6.49 -18.20 -9.08
C VAL A 81 7.52 -18.50 -10.17
N GLY A 82 8.30 -19.57 -10.02
CA GLY A 82 9.34 -19.99 -10.97
C GLY A 82 10.58 -19.10 -10.96
N GLY A 83 10.90 -18.49 -9.81
CA GLY A 83 12.09 -17.64 -9.62
C GLY A 83 11.78 -16.36 -8.84
N THR A 84 11.91 -15.21 -9.50
CA THR A 84 11.79 -13.91 -8.84
C THR A 84 10.35 -13.40 -8.80
N LEU A 85 10.00 -12.71 -7.72
CA LEU A 85 8.73 -12.01 -7.58
C LEU A 85 8.95 -10.50 -7.78
N ALA A 86 8.23 -9.89 -8.73
CA ALA A 86 8.43 -8.48 -9.12
C ALA A 86 9.91 -8.11 -9.41
N GLY A 87 10.68 -9.04 -9.98
CA GLY A 87 12.10 -8.86 -10.29
C GLY A 87 13.04 -8.93 -9.08
N SER A 88 12.54 -9.27 -7.90
CA SER A 88 13.31 -9.42 -6.66
C SER A 88 13.47 -10.89 -6.28
N THR A 89 14.64 -11.24 -5.72
CA THR A 89 14.85 -12.55 -5.09
C THR A 89 13.96 -12.68 -3.88
N LEU A 90 13.32 -13.83 -3.73
CA LEU A 90 12.51 -14.15 -2.56
C LEU A 90 13.41 -14.47 -1.36
N THR A 91 13.62 -13.47 -0.51
CA THR A 91 14.29 -13.65 0.78
C THR A 91 13.28 -14.04 1.86
N PRO A 92 13.73 -14.62 2.99
CA PRO A 92 12.86 -14.90 4.14
C PRO A 92 12.07 -13.66 4.59
N GLU A 93 12.70 -12.48 4.60
CA GLU A 93 12.05 -11.22 4.97
C GLU A 93 11.01 -10.78 3.95
N LEU A 94 11.27 -10.96 2.64
CA LEU A 94 10.29 -10.63 1.60
C LEU A 94 9.08 -11.57 1.66
N ALA A 95 9.32 -12.86 1.85
CA ALA A 95 8.28 -13.87 2.01
C ALA A 95 7.42 -13.61 3.26
N GLN A 96 8.06 -13.25 4.38
CA GLN A 96 7.37 -12.85 5.61
C GLN A 96 6.53 -11.58 5.42
N GLN A 97 7.06 -10.56 4.73
CA GLN A 97 6.31 -9.35 4.41
C GLN A 97 5.10 -9.66 3.54
N PHE A 98 5.29 -10.45 2.49
CA PHE A 98 4.20 -10.89 1.63
C PHE A 98 3.12 -11.61 2.44
N ALA A 99 3.50 -12.58 3.27
CA ALA A 99 2.55 -13.30 4.11
C ALA A 99 1.78 -12.40 5.10
N ASN A 100 2.45 -11.41 5.70
CA ASN A 100 1.80 -10.43 6.57
C ASN A 100 0.77 -9.59 5.80
N VAL A 101 1.13 -9.08 4.62
CA VAL A 101 0.23 -8.27 3.80
C VAL A 101 -0.93 -9.11 3.30
N THR A 102 -0.69 -10.31 2.77
CA THR A 102 -1.74 -11.23 2.31
C THR A 102 -2.77 -11.52 3.40
N CYS A 103 -2.32 -11.84 4.61
CA CYS A 103 -3.22 -12.11 5.72
C CYS A 103 -4.05 -10.88 6.13
N LEU A 104 -3.44 -9.69 6.15
CA LEU A 104 -4.17 -8.45 6.37
C LEU A 104 -5.20 -8.21 5.27
N SER A 105 -4.84 -8.42 4.00
CA SER A 105 -5.75 -8.31 2.86
C SER A 105 -6.94 -9.25 2.98
N VAL A 106 -6.72 -10.54 3.30
CA VAL A 106 -7.81 -11.50 3.49
C VAL A 106 -8.69 -11.11 4.69
N ASP A 107 -8.11 -10.60 5.77
CA ASP A 107 -8.87 -10.19 6.95
C ASP A 107 -9.77 -8.96 6.69
N VAL A 108 -9.34 -8.02 5.85
CA VAL A 108 -10.13 -6.82 5.52
C VAL A 108 -11.14 -7.04 4.39
N GLU A 109 -10.93 -8.03 3.52
CA GLU A 109 -11.89 -8.37 2.46
C GLU A 109 -13.24 -8.84 3.05
N GLU A 110 -14.33 -8.39 2.45
CA GLU A 110 -15.68 -8.60 2.98
C GLU A 110 -16.35 -9.86 2.41
N GLY A 111 -16.93 -10.66 3.32
CA GLY A 111 -17.78 -11.78 2.93
C GLY A 111 -17.03 -13.04 2.48
N PRO A 112 -17.77 -14.06 2.01
CA PRO A 112 -17.19 -15.32 1.58
C PRO A 112 -16.39 -15.16 0.28
N GLY A 113 -15.21 -15.79 0.20
CA GLY A 113 -14.34 -15.75 -0.99
C GLY A 113 -13.25 -14.66 -0.94
N ALA A 114 -12.91 -14.18 0.26
CA ALA A 114 -11.85 -13.21 0.48
C ALA A 114 -10.50 -13.71 -0.05
N VAL A 115 -10.19 -14.99 0.17
CA VAL A 115 -8.95 -15.61 -0.33
C VAL A 115 -8.90 -15.58 -1.86
N ASP A 116 -10.01 -15.89 -2.54
CA ASP A 116 -10.07 -15.87 -4.02
C ASP A 116 -9.92 -14.45 -4.58
N ALA A 117 -10.48 -13.45 -3.90
CA ALA A 117 -10.28 -12.04 -4.27
C ALA A 117 -8.80 -11.64 -4.15
N VAL A 118 -8.14 -12.01 -3.05
CA VAL A 118 -6.71 -11.72 -2.86
C VAL A 118 -5.83 -12.46 -3.88
N LYS A 119 -6.18 -13.70 -4.27
CA LYS A 119 -5.52 -14.42 -5.37
C LYS A 119 -5.61 -13.67 -6.69
N ALA A 120 -6.80 -13.20 -7.06
CA ALA A 120 -7.02 -12.45 -8.29
C ALA A 120 -6.24 -11.11 -8.29
N THR A 121 -6.26 -10.39 -7.16
CA THR A 121 -5.48 -9.14 -6.99
C THR A 121 -3.97 -9.42 -7.09
N THR A 122 -3.48 -10.46 -6.44
CA THR A 122 -2.07 -10.88 -6.50
C THR A 122 -1.63 -11.21 -7.93
N ALA A 123 -2.47 -11.93 -8.69
CA ALA A 123 -2.19 -12.21 -10.11
C ALA A 123 -2.02 -10.92 -10.91
N GLY A 124 -2.93 -9.95 -10.72
CA GLY A 124 -2.89 -8.65 -11.40
C GLY A 124 -1.68 -7.79 -11.03
N ASP A 125 -1.40 -7.65 -9.73
CA ASP A 125 -0.36 -6.75 -9.22
C ASP A 125 1.05 -7.22 -9.59
N PHE A 126 1.26 -8.54 -9.60
CA PHE A 126 2.56 -9.15 -9.87
C PHE A 126 2.71 -9.66 -11.31
N GLY A 127 1.65 -9.60 -12.13
CA GLY A 127 1.65 -10.12 -13.50
C GLY A 127 1.88 -11.63 -13.56
N LEU A 128 1.36 -12.36 -12.57
CA LEU A 128 1.50 -13.80 -12.43
C LEU A 128 0.36 -14.55 -13.14
N GLU A 129 0.59 -15.80 -13.52
CA GLU A 129 -0.51 -16.68 -13.90
C GLU A 129 -1.40 -16.99 -12.68
N ASP A 130 -2.70 -17.19 -12.90
CA ASP A 130 -3.67 -17.45 -11.82
C ASP A 130 -3.26 -18.60 -10.90
N SER A 131 -2.63 -19.65 -11.45
CA SER A 131 -2.13 -20.79 -10.66
C SER A 131 -0.96 -20.41 -9.76
N GLN A 132 -0.03 -19.58 -10.25
CA GLN A 132 1.11 -19.12 -9.47
C GLN A 132 0.66 -18.19 -8.34
N ALA A 133 -0.22 -17.25 -8.65
CA ALA A 133 -0.81 -16.37 -7.64
C ALA A 133 -1.61 -17.14 -6.60
N SER A 134 -2.36 -18.17 -7.03
CA SER A 134 -3.09 -19.05 -6.12
C SER A 134 -2.17 -19.77 -5.15
N GLU A 135 -1.12 -20.40 -5.65
CA GLU A 135 -0.15 -21.13 -4.83
C GLU A 135 0.61 -20.19 -3.89
N LEU A 136 1.02 -19.02 -4.38
CA LEU A 136 1.71 -18.00 -3.59
C LEU A 136 0.86 -17.50 -2.41
N VAL A 137 -0.43 -17.22 -2.65
CA VAL A 137 -1.38 -16.79 -1.61
C VAL A 137 -1.69 -17.95 -0.64
N ASP A 138 -1.86 -19.17 -1.14
CA ASP A 138 -2.13 -20.33 -0.29
C ASP A 138 -0.96 -20.61 0.67
N LEU A 139 0.29 -20.49 0.19
CA LEU A 139 1.49 -20.59 1.03
C LEU A 139 1.51 -19.49 2.12
N ALA A 140 1.24 -18.25 1.74
CA ALA A 140 1.17 -17.12 2.67
C ALA A 140 0.10 -17.31 3.76
N VAL A 141 -1.12 -17.70 3.37
CA VAL A 141 -2.24 -17.92 4.30
C VAL A 141 -1.93 -19.09 5.23
N ALA A 142 -1.48 -20.22 4.70
CA ALA A 142 -1.14 -21.40 5.49
C ALA A 142 -0.04 -21.11 6.52
N TYR A 143 0.94 -20.28 6.16
CA TYR A 143 2.05 -19.91 7.03
C TYR A 143 1.64 -18.93 8.14
N ARG A 144 0.83 -17.89 7.82
CA ARG A 144 0.63 -16.75 8.71
C ARG A 144 -0.75 -16.63 9.35
N CYS A 145 -1.81 -17.07 8.68
CA CYS A 145 -3.20 -16.95 9.12
C CYS A 145 -4.06 -18.16 8.64
N PRO A 146 -3.71 -19.40 9.02
CA PRO A 146 -4.42 -20.59 8.55
C PRO A 146 -5.92 -20.59 8.93
N GLU A 147 -6.30 -19.85 9.97
CA GLU A 147 -7.69 -19.64 10.37
C GLU A 147 -8.53 -18.86 9.34
N LEU A 148 -7.88 -18.10 8.45
CA LEU A 148 -8.53 -17.30 7.41
C LEU A 148 -8.67 -18.07 6.07
N ALA A 149 -8.11 -19.27 5.95
CA ALA A 149 -8.10 -20.03 4.70
C ALA A 149 -9.50 -20.39 4.14
N SER A 150 -10.54 -20.36 4.99
CA SER A 150 -11.93 -20.66 4.61
C SER A 150 -12.83 -19.43 4.56
N LYS A 151 -12.26 -18.22 4.67
CA LYS A 151 -13.02 -16.98 4.60
C LYS A 151 -13.38 -16.68 3.15
#